data_AF-A0A3A5JZD0-F1
#
_entry.id   AF-A0A3A5JZD0-F1
#
_cell.length_a   1.000
_cell.length_b   1.000
_cell.length_c   1.000
_cell.angle_alpha   90.00
_cell.angle_beta   90.00
_cell.angle_gamma   90.00
#
_symmetry.space_group_name_H-M   'P 1'
#
loop_
_entity.id
_entity.type
_entity.pdbx_description
1 polymer ?
#
loop_
_entity_poly.entity_id
_entity_poly.type
_entity_poly.pdbx_seq_one_letter_code
_entity_poly.pdbx_strand_id
1 'polypeptide(L)'
;MRDAAEGNYDFGNVHLGETRNGETPFKLVPDDHPDVTVEGTIAAKLGSEIVTVTSRGGPLDDSTKDRTVKFCRFEDLGTES
;
A
#
# COMPACT_ATOMS: atom_id res chain seq x y z
N MET A 1 29.10 0.31 6.93
CA MET A 1 27.64 0.32 7.16
C MET A 1 27.01 0.63 5.82
N ARG A 2 26.03 -0.17 5.39
CA ARG A 2 25.21 0.22 4.24
C ARG A 2 24.21 1.23 4.77
N ASP A 3 24.37 2.49 4.39
CA ASP A 3 23.38 3.54 4.64
C ASP A 3 22.03 3.04 4.13
N ALA A 4 21.09 2.81 5.05
CA ALA A 4 19.68 2.61 4.73
C ALA A 4 19.03 3.96 4.36
N ALA A 5 19.69 4.70 3.46
CA ALA A 5 19.26 5.99 2.92
C ALA A 5 18.56 5.81 1.57
N GLU A 6 17.89 4.68 1.38
CA GLU A 6 16.81 4.55 0.41
C GLU A 6 15.56 4.87 1.20
N GLY A 7 15.06 6.10 1.05
CA GLY A 7 14.02 6.71 1.89
C GLY A 7 12.92 5.72 2.27
N ASN A 8 12.50 5.74 3.53
CA ASN A 8 11.47 4.82 4.01
C ASN A 8 10.10 5.27 3.49
N TYR A 9 9.78 4.88 2.26
CA TYR A 9 8.49 5.14 1.61
C TYR A 9 7.36 4.24 2.14
N ASP A 10 7.61 3.45 3.19
CA ASP A 10 6.63 2.52 3.76
C ASP A 10 5.66 3.23 4.73
N PHE A 11 6.01 4.43 5.22
CA PHE A 11 5.22 5.19 6.19
C PHE A 11 4.92 6.60 5.70
N GLY A 12 3.70 7.06 5.97
CA GLY A 12 3.26 8.38 5.57
C GLY A 12 1.75 8.57 5.71
N ASN A 13 1.26 9.67 5.15
CA ASN A 13 -0.17 9.95 5.11
C ASN A 13 -0.84 9.23 3.93
N VAL A 14 -1.82 8.38 4.24
CA VAL A 14 -2.59 7.65 3.24
C VAL A 14 -3.95 8.29 3.05
N HIS A 15 -4.21 8.75 1.83
CA HIS A 15 -5.51 9.22 1.38
C HIS A 15 -6.20 8.13 0.56
N LEU A 16 -7.33 7.64 1.05
CA LEU A 16 -8.16 6.66 0.35
C LEU A 16 -9.21 7.38 -0.51
N GLY A 17 -9.34 6.95 -1.75
CA GLY A 17 -10.44 7.36 -2.63
C GLY A 17 -11.68 6.50 -2.44
N GLU A 18 -12.69 6.74 -3.28
CA GLU A 18 -13.94 5.96 -3.24
C GLU A 18 -13.72 4.52 -3.70
N THR A 19 -14.17 3.56 -2.89
CA THR A 19 -14.18 2.15 -3.26
C THR A 19 -15.25 1.86 -4.32
N ARG A 20 -14.83 1.30 -5.46
CA ARG A 20 -15.74 0.89 -6.55
C ARG A 20 -15.39 -0.53 -6.99
N ASN A 21 -16.40 -1.40 -7.07
CA ASN A 21 -16.23 -2.81 -7.49
C ASN A 21 -15.16 -3.61 -6.71
N GLY A 22 -14.94 -3.28 -5.43
CA GLY A 22 -13.92 -3.93 -4.60
C GLY A 22 -12.51 -3.40 -4.80
N GLU A 23 -12.34 -2.32 -5.57
CA GLU A 23 -11.08 -1.61 -5.75
C GLU A 23 -11.16 -0.23 -5.11
N THR A 24 -10.15 0.13 -4.32
CA THR A 24 -10.03 1.42 -3.63
C THR A 24 -8.72 2.07 -4.05
N PRO A 25 -8.76 3.16 -4.83
CA PRO A 25 -7.54 3.90 -5.14
C PRO A 25 -7.00 4.58 -3.87
N PHE A 26 -5.68 4.68 -3.75
CA PHE A 26 -5.04 5.39 -2.64
C PHE A 26 -3.88 6.27 -3.13
N LYS A 27 -3.55 7.27 -2.32
CA LYS A 27 -2.34 8.08 -2.43
C LYS A 27 -1.60 8.04 -1.11
N LEU A 28 -0.30 7.76 -1.14
CA LEU A 28 0.58 7.77 0.01
C LEU A 28 1.59 8.90 -0.18
N VAL A 29 1.63 9.82 0.78
CA VAL A 29 2.66 10.85 0.88
C VAL A 29 3.60 10.45 2.03
N PRO A 30 4.83 10.01 1.73
CA PRO A 30 5.80 9.62 2.76
C PRO A 30 6.16 10.79 3.66
N ASP A 31 6.32 10.55 4.95
CA ASP A 31 6.71 11.60 5.92
C ASP A 31 8.12 12.16 5.63
N ASP A 32 9.05 11.29 5.23
CA ASP A 32 10.45 11.64 4.95
C ASP A 32 10.62 12.36 3.59
N HIS A 33 9.67 12.15 2.69
CA HIS A 33 9.66 12.69 1.32
C HIS A 33 8.28 13.24 0.95
N PRO A 34 7.87 14.40 1.51
CA PRO A 34 6.54 14.97 1.26
C PRO A 34 6.33 15.48 -0.17
N ASP A 35 7.41 15.66 -0.94
CA ASP A 35 7.36 16.00 -2.37
C ASP A 35 7.01 14.80 -3.25
N VAL A 36 7.12 13.58 -2.70
CA VAL A 36 6.80 12.34 -3.39
C VAL A 36 5.36 11.94 -3.10
N THR A 37 4.60 11.63 -4.14
CA THR A 37 3.28 10.99 -4.00
C THR A 37 3.33 9.63 -4.67
N VAL A 38 3.08 8.57 -3.89
CA VAL A 38 2.91 7.21 -4.39
C VAL A 38 1.42 6.97 -4.60
N GLU A 39 1.03 6.60 -5.80
CA GLU A 39 -0.37 6.28 -6.10
C GLU A 39 -0.56 4.77 -6.18
N GLY A 40 -1.75 4.27 -5.89
CA GLY A 40 -1.98 2.83 -5.96
C GLY A 40 -3.44 2.43 -5.86
N THR A 41 -3.67 1.12 -5.84
CA THR A 41 -4.99 0.52 -5.69
C THR A 41 -4.96 -0.60 -4.66
N ILE A 42 -5.94 -0.61 -3.77
CA ILE A 42 -6.24 -1.72 -2.87
C ILE A 42 -7.41 -2.50 -3.48
N ALA A 43 -7.18 -3.75 -3.86
CA ALA A 43 -8.21 -4.65 -4.34
C ALA A 43 -8.56 -5.69 -3.27
N ALA A 44 -9.81 -5.68 -2.83
CA ALA A 44 -10.39 -6.67 -1.93
C ALA A 44 -11.62 -7.28 -2.60
N LYS A 45 -11.45 -8.46 -3.19
CA LYS A 45 -12.57 -9.17 -3.83
C LYS A 45 -13.52 -9.72 -2.77
N LEU A 46 -14.81 -9.51 -2.95
CA LEU A 46 -15.86 -10.15 -2.15
C LEU A 46 -15.68 -11.68 -2.18
N GLY A 47 -15.62 -12.30 -1.00
CA GLY A 47 -15.38 -13.74 -0.83
C GLY A 47 -13.91 -14.15 -0.95
N SER A 48 -12.97 -13.21 -1.03
CA SER A 48 -11.53 -13.50 -0.97
C SER A 48 -10.95 -13.02 0.36
N GLU A 49 -10.22 -13.90 1.04
CA GLU A 49 -9.42 -13.56 2.22
C GLU A 49 -8.12 -12.84 1.84
N ILE A 50 -7.93 -12.43 0.57
CA ILE A 50 -6.71 -11.79 0.10
C ILE A 50 -7.00 -10.34 -0.28
N VAL A 51 -6.31 -9.42 0.38
CA VAL A 51 -6.24 -8.01 0.01
C VAL A 51 -4.96 -7.81 -0.80
N THR A 52 -5.09 -7.27 -2.00
CA THR A 52 -3.95 -6.94 -2.86
C THR A 52 -3.74 -5.44 -2.88
N VAL A 53 -2.54 -4.99 -2.54
CA VAL A 53 -2.15 -3.58 -2.59
C VAL A 53 -1.13 -3.43 -3.71
N THR A 54 -1.47 -2.64 -4.71
CA THR A 54 -0.59 -2.32 -5.84
C THR A 54 -0.21 -0.85 -5.76
N SER A 55 1.06 -0.58 -5.51
CA SER A 55 1.65 0.76 -5.56
C SER A 55 2.27 0.97 -6.94
N ARG A 56 1.86 2.04 -7.62
CA ARG A 56 2.34 2.44 -8.96
C ARG A 56 3.22 3.67 -8.83
N GLY A 57 4.44 3.56 -9.38
CA GLY A 57 5.34 4.69 -9.55
C GLY A 57 5.69 5.43 -8.26
N GLY A 58 6.74 4.97 -7.59
CA GLY A 58 7.48 5.75 -6.60
C GLY A 58 8.97 5.45 -6.75
N PRO A 59 9.87 6.31 -6.23
CA PRO A 59 11.31 6.03 -6.12
C PRO A 59 11.59 4.96 -5.05
N LEU A 60 10.78 3.89 -5.02
CA LEU A 60 10.80 2.82 -4.04
C LEU A 60 12.03 1.92 -4.22
N ASP A 61 12.55 1.85 -5.44
CA ASP A 61 13.82 1.26 -5.86
C ASP A 61 14.13 1.88 -7.24
N ASP A 62 15.38 1.82 -7.72
CA ASP A 62 15.91 2.38 -9.00
C ASP A 62 15.19 1.91 -10.29
N SER A 63 14.03 1.28 -10.18
CA SER A 63 13.20 0.83 -11.29
C SER A 63 11.76 1.27 -11.08
N THR A 64 11.23 2.06 -12.01
CA THR A 64 9.81 2.41 -12.14
C THR A 64 8.97 1.15 -12.34
N LYS A 65 8.74 0.39 -11.28
CA LYS A 65 8.06 -0.91 -11.29
C LYS A 65 6.89 -0.84 -10.32
N ASP A 66 5.75 -1.33 -10.76
CA ASP A 66 4.60 -1.48 -9.88
C ASP A 66 4.93 -2.52 -8.80
N ARG A 67 4.84 -2.14 -7.53
CA ARG A 67 5.03 -3.04 -6.40
C ARG A 67 3.67 -3.58 -6.00
N THR A 68 3.49 -4.90 -6.05
CA THR A 68 2.26 -5.55 -5.58
C THR A 68 2.56 -6.37 -4.33
N VAL A 69 1.86 -6.05 -3.25
CA VAL A 69 1.92 -6.77 -1.97
C VAL A 69 0.56 -7.41 -1.71
N LYS A 70 0.55 -8.65 -1.22
CA LYS A 70 -0.67 -9.39 -0.90
C LYS A 70 -0.72 -9.64 0.59
N PHE A 71 -1.84 -9.31 1.19
CA PHE A 71 -2.12 -9.51 2.61
C PHE A 71 -3.25 -10.51 2.77
N CYS A 72 -3.10 -11.45 3.69
CA CYS A 72 -4.20 -12.28 4.14
C CYS A 72 -5.04 -11.46 5.13
N ARG A 73 -6.30 -11.25 4.80
CA ARG A 73 -7.33 -10.74 5.71
C ARG A 73 -8.15 -11.93 6.17
N PHE A 74 -7.85 -12.41 7.37
CA PHE A 74 -8.74 -13.31 8.09
C PHE A 74 -9.84 -12.47 8.74
N GLU A 75 -11.07 -12.96 8.74
CA GLU A 75 -12.06 -12.42 9.67
C GLU A 75 -11.51 -12.67 11.07
N ASP A 76 -11.32 -11.61 11.86
CA ASP A 76 -11.06 -11.75 13.29
C ASP A 76 -12.29 -12.43 13.88
N LEU A 77 -12.26 -13.76 13.93
CA LEU A 77 -13.13 -14.54 14.79
C LEU A 77 -12.62 -14.29 16.19
N GLY A 78 -12.97 -13.12 16.74
CA GLY A 78 -12.50 -12.60 18.02
C GLY A 78 -12.26 -13.74 19.00
N THR A 79 -10.98 -14.05 19.24
CA THR A 79 -10.59 -14.99 20.27
C THR A 79 -10.03 -14.18 21.41
N GLU A 80 -10.96 -13.59 22.16
CA GLU A 80 -10.78 -13.37 23.58
C GLU A 80 -11.30 -14.63 24.28
N SER A 81 -10.41 -15.49 24.76
CA SER A 81 -10.69 -16.48 25.81
C SER A 81 -9.41 -16.84 26.54
#